data_AF-A0A7S4I707-F1
#
_entry.id   AF-A0A7S4I707-F1
#
_cell.length_a   1.000
_cell.length_b   1.000
_cell.length_c   1.000
_cell.angle_alpha   90.00
_cell.angle_beta   90.00
_cell.angle_gamma   90.00
#
_symmetry.space_group_name_H-M   'P 1'
#
loop_
_entity.id
_entity.type
_entity.pdbx_description
1 polymer ?
#
loop_
_entity_poly.entity_id
_entity_poly.type
_entity_poly.pdbx_seq_one_letter_code
_entity_poly.pdbx_strand_id
1 'polypeptide(L)'
;VHEATLGVAVADRTSTWHEQEVKDLGTGLAGRRMEAQKQGHTFATLLKAHGFMSIQARERWSTTEDVHVRPGHFWVAQAGDVLNVRKITKRETIGGQPFHPNEYCITIGRYFDRDPADPSGLTFEEWLPELVFCATDKGEKLTISASGHIKVGRQVREVFWGVGQPPPLAAVPIVSVTDEWVRYGHGRNDRFRNPRVAGAFVVNSSELRGVNFSMEVLDPLPVQPRSSGRRAAVIGAPLPKRFRMHQKVDDEQRARCW
;
A
#
# COMPACT_ATOMS: atom_id res chain seq x y z
N VAL A 1 37.69 9.61 24.71
CA VAL A 1 38.02 8.49 23.79
C VAL A 1 37.99 7.22 24.60
N HIS A 2 36.91 6.45 24.52
CA HIS A 2 36.87 5.03 24.89
C HIS A 2 35.62 4.41 24.28
N GLU A 3 35.87 3.56 23.28
CA GLU A 3 34.96 2.56 22.73
C GLU A 3 34.70 1.45 23.75
N ALA A 4 33.48 0.91 23.69
CA ALA A 4 33.07 -0.47 24.00
C ALA A 4 31.52 -0.48 24.01
N THR A 5 30.74 -1.40 23.44
CA THR A 5 30.95 -2.58 22.60
C THR A 5 29.53 -2.97 22.14
N LEU A 6 29.17 -2.79 20.86
CA LEU A 6 27.98 -3.45 20.29
C LEU A 6 28.44 -4.80 19.75
N GLY A 7 28.31 -5.81 20.60
CA GLY A 7 28.60 -7.20 20.24
C GLY A 7 27.55 -7.74 19.29
N VAL A 8 27.81 -7.63 17.99
CA VAL A 8 27.68 -8.74 17.03
C VAL A 8 28.80 -8.55 16.01
N ALA A 9 29.69 -9.53 15.90
CA ALA A 9 30.81 -9.50 14.97
C ALA A 9 30.30 -9.49 13.52
N VAL A 10 30.88 -8.61 12.69
CA VAL A 10 30.61 -8.50 11.24
C VAL A 10 30.84 -9.84 10.50
N ALA A 11 31.56 -10.79 11.12
CA ALA A 11 31.90 -12.09 10.56
C ALA A 11 30.74 -13.12 10.51
N ASP A 12 29.59 -12.89 11.16
CA ASP A 12 28.44 -13.80 11.08
C ASP A 12 27.38 -13.39 10.05
N ARG A 13 27.64 -12.35 9.25
CA ARG A 13 26.82 -12.08 8.04
C ARG A 13 27.21 -13.06 6.94
N THR A 14 26.74 -14.29 7.02
CA THR A 14 26.61 -15.16 5.84
C THR A 14 25.44 -14.67 4.99
N SER A 15 25.55 -13.46 4.46
CA SER A 15 24.82 -13.12 3.25
C SER A 15 25.63 -13.66 2.09
N THR A 16 25.44 -14.93 1.76
CA THR A 16 25.89 -15.51 0.49
C THR A 16 25.01 -14.94 -0.61
N TRP A 17 25.16 -13.65 -0.89
CA TRP A 17 24.61 -13.02 -2.08
C TRP A 17 25.36 -13.60 -3.26
N HIS A 18 24.72 -14.52 -3.96
CA HIS A 18 25.10 -14.85 -5.33
C HIS A 18 24.47 -13.79 -6.22
N GLU A 19 25.29 -13.11 -7.03
CA GLU A 19 24.80 -12.36 -8.18
C GLU A 19 23.94 -13.33 -8.99
N GLN A 20 22.63 -13.06 -9.06
CA GLN A 20 21.76 -13.86 -9.90
C GLN A 20 22.17 -13.58 -11.33
N GLU A 21 22.78 -14.57 -11.99
CA GLU A 21 22.82 -14.61 -13.43
C GLU A 21 21.37 -14.43 -13.89
N VAL A 22 21.07 -13.25 -14.47
CA VAL A 22 19.81 -13.01 -15.16
C VAL A 22 19.63 -14.21 -16.06
N LYS A 23 18.58 -15.02 -15.81
CA LYS A 23 18.36 -16.27 -16.54
C LYS A 23 18.42 -15.93 -18.03
N ASP A 24 19.55 -16.23 -18.68
CA ASP A 24 19.72 -15.94 -20.09
C ASP A 24 18.91 -16.99 -20.83
N LEU A 25 17.66 -16.62 -21.12
CA LEU A 25 16.74 -17.49 -21.84
C LEU A 25 17.17 -17.65 -23.32
N GLY A 26 18.23 -16.98 -23.77
CA GLY A 26 18.68 -16.99 -25.16
C GLY A 26 17.74 -16.25 -26.13
N THR A 27 16.71 -15.57 -25.61
CA THR A 27 15.62 -14.97 -26.40
C THR A 27 15.63 -13.43 -26.44
N GLY A 28 16.66 -12.78 -25.90
CA GLY A 28 16.74 -11.32 -25.81
C GLY A 28 15.62 -10.67 -24.97
N LEU A 29 15.44 -9.36 -25.12
CA LEU A 29 14.43 -8.57 -24.37
C LEU A 29 12.98 -8.99 -24.71
N ALA A 30 12.72 -9.32 -25.98
CA ALA A 30 11.39 -9.67 -26.46
C ALA A 30 10.87 -10.98 -25.85
N GLY A 31 11.71 -12.02 -25.77
CA GLY A 31 11.30 -13.27 -25.13
C GLY A 31 11.10 -13.15 -23.63
N ARG A 32 11.94 -12.36 -22.93
CA ARG A 32 11.73 -12.04 -21.50
C ARG A 32 10.38 -11.38 -21.25
N ARG A 33 9.95 -10.47 -22.13
CA ARG A 33 8.64 -9.82 -22.03
C ARG A 33 7.49 -10.79 -22.25
N MET A 34 7.60 -11.71 -23.21
CA MET A 34 6.57 -12.74 -23.44
C MET A 34 6.44 -13.68 -22.23
N GLU A 35 7.56 -14.09 -21.63
CA GLU A 35 7.54 -14.96 -20.46
C GLU A 35 6.95 -14.24 -19.23
N ALA A 36 7.34 -12.99 -18.98
CA ALA A 36 6.75 -12.17 -17.92
C ALA A 36 5.24 -11.98 -18.12
N GLN A 37 4.78 -11.81 -19.36
CA GLN A 37 3.35 -11.78 -19.67
C GLN A 37 2.67 -13.11 -19.37
N LYS A 38 3.21 -14.24 -19.83
CA LYS A 38 2.65 -15.58 -19.59
C LYS A 38 2.58 -15.92 -18.11
N GLN A 39 3.66 -15.66 -17.39
CA GLN A 39 3.73 -15.87 -15.94
C GLN A 39 2.75 -14.95 -15.21
N GLY A 40 2.72 -13.67 -15.59
CA GLY A 40 1.78 -12.68 -15.08
C GLY A 40 0.32 -13.07 -15.25
N HIS A 41 -0.06 -13.58 -16.43
CA HIS A 41 -1.41 -14.10 -16.67
C HIS A 41 -1.74 -15.27 -15.75
N THR A 42 -0.80 -16.19 -15.55
CA THR A 42 -1.00 -17.33 -14.65
C THR A 42 -1.25 -16.83 -13.22
N PHE A 43 -0.44 -15.88 -12.74
CA PHE A 43 -0.65 -15.27 -11.43
C PHE A 43 -1.97 -14.52 -11.30
N ALA A 44 -2.39 -13.76 -12.31
CA ALA A 44 -3.67 -13.06 -12.29
C ALA A 44 -4.85 -14.03 -12.13
N THR A 45 -4.78 -15.21 -12.75
CA THR A 45 -5.83 -16.24 -12.62
C THR A 45 -5.83 -16.99 -11.28
N LEU A 46 -4.68 -17.02 -10.59
CA LEU A 46 -4.52 -17.69 -9.29
C LEU A 46 -4.74 -16.76 -8.10
N LEU A 47 -4.73 -15.45 -8.32
CA LEU A 47 -4.85 -14.45 -7.27
C LEU A 47 -6.16 -14.63 -6.49
N LYS A 48 -6.07 -14.64 -5.16
CA LYS A 48 -7.22 -14.73 -4.26
C LYS A 48 -7.59 -13.36 -3.72
N ALA A 49 -8.83 -13.20 -3.27
CA ALA A 49 -9.22 -12.07 -2.43
C ALA A 49 -8.28 -11.97 -1.21
N HIS A 50 -7.87 -10.75 -0.85
CA HIS A 50 -6.86 -10.49 0.18
C HIS A 50 -5.49 -11.19 -0.03
N GLY A 51 -5.23 -11.76 -1.21
CA GLY A 51 -3.93 -12.34 -1.53
C GLY A 51 -2.87 -11.25 -1.68
N PHE A 52 -1.72 -11.41 -1.01
CA PHE A 52 -0.57 -10.57 -1.25
C PHE A 52 0.03 -10.85 -2.62
N MET A 53 0.64 -9.85 -3.23
CA MET A 53 1.29 -9.96 -4.53
C MET A 53 2.57 -9.13 -4.57
N SER A 54 3.55 -9.65 -5.31
CA SER A 54 4.81 -8.98 -5.60
C SER A 54 4.73 -8.42 -7.01
N ILE A 55 5.01 -7.13 -7.12
CA ILE A 55 4.80 -6.36 -8.34
C ILE A 55 6.09 -5.69 -8.70
N GLN A 56 6.53 -5.92 -9.92
CA GLN A 56 7.63 -5.19 -10.50
C GLN A 56 7.07 -4.11 -11.41
N ALA A 57 6.68 -3.01 -10.77
CA ALA A 57 6.08 -1.87 -11.43
C ALA A 57 7.08 -1.22 -12.39
N ARG A 58 6.57 -0.73 -13.53
CA ARG A 58 7.37 0.05 -14.48
C ARG A 58 7.64 1.47 -14.01
N GLU A 59 6.76 1.97 -13.15
CA GLU A 59 6.86 3.29 -12.56
C GLU A 59 7.18 3.16 -11.07
N ARG A 60 7.92 4.13 -10.57
CA ARG A 60 8.22 4.24 -9.15
C ARG A 60 6.96 4.68 -8.42
N TRP A 61 6.53 3.90 -7.44
CA TRP A 61 5.32 4.19 -6.67
C TRP A 61 5.60 5.10 -5.48
N SER A 62 6.66 4.83 -4.71
CA SER A 62 7.03 5.64 -3.56
C SER A 62 8.50 6.03 -3.57
N THR A 63 8.83 7.12 -2.87
CA THR A 63 10.22 7.55 -2.70
C THR A 63 10.86 7.06 -1.40
N THR A 64 10.06 6.59 -0.47
CA THR A 64 10.49 6.09 0.85
C THR A 64 11.29 4.79 0.74
N GLU A 65 11.01 3.97 -0.27
CA GLU A 65 11.65 2.67 -0.49
C GLU A 65 13.07 2.74 -1.07
N ASP A 66 13.60 3.93 -1.41
CA ASP A 66 14.92 4.08 -2.04
C ASP A 66 16.04 3.39 -1.28
N VAL A 67 15.97 3.43 0.05
CA VAL A 67 16.96 2.79 0.94
C VAL A 67 16.96 1.26 0.84
N HIS A 68 15.88 0.68 0.31
CA HIS A 68 15.65 -0.76 0.14
C HIS A 68 15.67 -1.23 -1.31
N VAL A 69 15.91 -0.32 -2.26
CA VAL A 69 16.06 -0.67 -3.68
C VAL A 69 17.36 -1.45 -3.86
N ARG A 70 17.24 -2.68 -4.36
CA ARG A 70 18.34 -3.61 -4.66
C ARG A 70 17.94 -4.52 -5.83
N PRO A 71 18.87 -5.26 -6.47
CA PRO A 71 18.52 -6.19 -7.55
C PRO A 71 17.35 -7.11 -7.16
N GLY A 72 16.45 -7.36 -8.13
CA GLY A 72 15.20 -8.07 -7.88
C GLY A 72 14.22 -7.30 -6.99
N HIS A 73 14.30 -5.96 -6.94
CA HIS A 73 13.33 -5.16 -6.19
C HIS A 73 11.92 -5.37 -6.73
N PHE A 74 10.97 -5.45 -5.80
CA PHE A 74 9.55 -5.54 -6.05
C PHE A 74 8.81 -4.78 -4.96
N TRP A 75 7.65 -4.29 -5.37
CA TRP A 75 6.67 -3.67 -4.53
C TRP A 75 5.67 -4.70 -4.02
N VAL A 76 5.12 -4.47 -2.82
CA VAL A 76 4.11 -5.37 -2.23
C VAL A 76 2.74 -4.72 -2.29
N ALA A 77 1.76 -5.49 -2.74
CA ALA A 77 0.37 -5.11 -2.71
C ALA A 77 -0.51 -6.28 -2.22
N GLN A 78 -1.77 -5.99 -1.94
CA GLN A 78 -2.78 -6.97 -1.56
C GLN A 78 -4.06 -6.73 -2.35
N ALA A 79 -4.67 -7.81 -2.82
CA ALA A 79 -5.96 -7.75 -3.50
C ALA A 79 -7.06 -7.27 -2.56
N GLY A 80 -8.10 -6.64 -3.13
CA GLY A 80 -9.32 -6.28 -2.41
C GLY A 80 -10.06 -7.49 -1.86
N ASP A 81 -11.09 -7.20 -1.06
CA ASP A 81 -12.12 -8.16 -0.65
C ASP A 81 -12.91 -8.67 -1.86
N VAL A 82 -13.33 -7.76 -2.73
CA VAL A 82 -13.87 -8.06 -4.04
C VAL A 82 -12.72 -8.08 -5.04
N LEU A 83 -12.31 -9.29 -5.40
CA LEU A 83 -11.28 -9.48 -6.40
C LEU A 83 -11.74 -8.94 -7.76
N ASN A 84 -11.07 -7.89 -8.24
CA ASN A 84 -11.33 -7.31 -9.55
C ASN A 84 -10.14 -7.57 -10.47
N VAL A 85 -10.23 -8.68 -11.21
CA VAL A 85 -9.28 -9.08 -12.24
C VAL A 85 -10.03 -9.12 -13.57
N ARG A 86 -9.74 -8.16 -14.45
CA ARG A 86 -10.44 -7.99 -15.71
C ARG A 86 -9.55 -8.30 -16.89
N LYS A 87 -9.94 -9.29 -17.71
CA LYS A 87 -9.31 -9.50 -19.01
C LYS A 87 -9.70 -8.38 -19.97
N ILE A 88 -8.69 -7.78 -20.59
CA ILE A 88 -8.83 -6.68 -21.53
C ILE A 88 -9.14 -7.24 -22.93
N THR A 89 -10.24 -6.80 -23.52
CA THR A 89 -10.70 -7.30 -24.84
C THR A 89 -10.33 -6.37 -25.99
N LYS A 90 -10.15 -5.07 -25.70
CA LYS A 90 -9.75 -4.03 -26.64
C LYS A 90 -8.71 -3.13 -26.00
N ARG A 91 -7.87 -2.49 -26.81
CA ARG A 91 -6.90 -1.52 -26.31
C ARG A 91 -7.61 -0.40 -25.56
N GLU A 92 -7.15 -0.09 -24.35
CA GLU A 92 -7.73 0.95 -23.50
C GLU A 92 -6.67 1.48 -22.50
N THR A 93 -6.93 2.63 -21.89
CA THR A 93 -6.08 3.19 -20.83
C THR A 93 -6.90 3.25 -19.54
N ILE A 94 -6.38 2.65 -18.47
CA ILE A 94 -7.06 2.55 -17.16
C ILE A 94 -6.09 3.10 -16.12
N GLY A 95 -6.52 4.07 -15.31
CA GLY A 95 -5.65 4.67 -14.29
C GLY A 95 -4.35 5.26 -14.86
N GLY A 96 -4.37 5.77 -16.11
CA GLY A 96 -3.19 6.28 -16.81
C GLY A 96 -2.32 5.21 -17.48
N GLN A 97 -2.52 3.92 -17.19
CA GLN A 97 -1.74 2.82 -17.76
C GLN A 97 -2.38 2.28 -19.05
N PRO A 98 -1.62 2.10 -20.14
CA PRO A 98 -2.12 1.49 -21.36
C PRO A 98 -2.22 -0.04 -21.22
N PHE A 99 -3.33 -0.60 -21.68
CA PHE A 99 -3.57 -2.05 -21.74
C PHE A 99 -3.82 -2.50 -23.18
N HIS A 100 -3.29 -3.67 -23.51
CA HIS A 100 -3.49 -4.34 -24.79
C HIS A 100 -4.50 -5.48 -24.69
N PRO A 101 -5.13 -5.90 -25.82
CA PRO A 101 -5.99 -7.07 -25.84
C PRO A 101 -5.28 -8.31 -25.28
N ASN A 102 -6.03 -9.10 -24.50
CA ASN A 102 -5.60 -10.29 -23.76
C ASN A 102 -4.74 -10.06 -22.52
N GLU A 103 -4.36 -8.82 -22.19
CA GLU A 103 -3.75 -8.53 -20.89
C GLU A 103 -4.83 -8.54 -19.78
N TYR A 104 -4.40 -8.63 -18.53
CA TYR A 104 -5.31 -8.55 -17.38
C TYR A 104 -5.00 -7.30 -16.57
N CYS A 105 -6.04 -6.54 -16.26
CA CYS A 105 -6.02 -5.42 -15.34
C CYS A 105 -6.45 -5.91 -13.97
N ILE A 106 -5.66 -5.58 -12.96
CA ILE A 106 -5.90 -5.98 -11.57
C ILE A 106 -6.08 -4.70 -10.76
N THR A 107 -7.21 -4.56 -10.10
CA THR A 107 -7.39 -3.48 -9.12
C THR A 107 -6.71 -3.86 -7.82
N ILE A 108 -5.83 -2.98 -7.35
CA ILE A 108 -5.14 -3.15 -6.07
C ILE A 108 -6.05 -2.68 -4.95
N GLY A 109 -6.18 -3.51 -3.90
CA GLY A 109 -6.94 -3.14 -2.70
C GLY A 109 -6.09 -2.35 -1.72
N ARG A 110 -4.88 -2.86 -1.43
CA ARG A 110 -3.91 -2.21 -0.53
C ARG A 110 -2.53 -2.29 -1.12
N TYR A 111 -1.72 -1.32 -0.78
CA TYR A 111 -0.37 -1.21 -1.24
C TYR A 111 0.55 -0.92 -0.05
N PHE A 112 1.79 -1.37 -0.10
CA PHE A 112 2.69 -1.35 1.05
C PHE A 112 4.09 -0.87 0.66
N ASP A 113 4.62 0.05 1.47
CA ASP A 113 6.01 0.46 1.42
C ASP A 113 6.83 -0.34 2.44
N ARG A 114 8.09 -0.63 2.13
CA ARG A 114 9.07 -1.07 3.13
C ARG A 114 9.34 0.02 4.15
N ASP A 115 9.39 -0.36 5.43
CA ASP A 115 9.71 0.55 6.53
C ASP A 115 11.18 1.01 6.40
N PRO A 116 11.46 2.30 6.16
CA PRO A 116 12.82 2.80 5.95
C PRO A 116 13.70 2.64 7.20
N ALA A 117 13.10 2.47 8.39
CA ALA A 117 13.83 2.25 9.63
C ALA A 117 14.19 0.77 9.87
N ASP A 118 13.63 -0.17 9.12
CA ASP A 118 13.96 -1.60 9.22
C ASP A 118 15.10 -1.96 8.26
N PRO A 119 16.35 -2.15 8.75
CA PRO A 119 17.50 -2.43 7.88
C PRO A 119 17.42 -3.77 7.16
N SER A 120 16.55 -4.70 7.59
CA SER A 120 16.32 -5.95 6.85
C SER A 120 15.49 -5.73 5.58
N GLY A 121 14.70 -4.65 5.56
CA GLY A 121 13.70 -4.34 4.55
C GLY A 121 12.49 -5.28 4.59
N LEU A 122 12.33 -6.14 5.60
CA LEU A 122 11.26 -7.15 5.64
C LEU A 122 9.95 -6.66 6.25
N THR A 123 9.97 -5.49 6.88
CA THR A 123 8.78 -4.84 7.44
C THR A 123 8.14 -3.92 6.40
N PHE A 124 6.83 -4.04 6.26
CA PHE A 124 6.02 -3.31 5.31
C PHE A 124 4.90 -2.57 6.03
N GLU A 125 4.62 -1.34 5.61
CA GLU A 125 3.54 -0.50 6.11
C GLU A 125 2.63 -0.08 4.95
N GLU A 126 1.32 -0.11 5.20
CA GLU A 126 0.32 0.27 4.21
C GLU A 126 0.54 1.72 3.76
N TRP A 127 0.83 1.92 2.48
CA TRP A 127 1.05 3.24 1.93
C TRP A 127 -0.27 3.83 1.43
N LEU A 128 -0.58 5.00 1.99
CA LEU A 128 -1.83 5.72 1.81
C LEU A 128 -1.53 7.13 1.28
N PRO A 129 -1.27 7.30 -0.03
CA PRO A 129 -0.80 8.56 -0.58
C PRO A 129 -1.90 9.63 -0.64
N GLU A 130 -3.16 9.22 -0.82
CA GLU A 130 -4.26 10.14 -1.10
C GLU A 130 -4.97 10.57 0.19
N LEU A 131 -5.27 11.87 0.30
CA LEU A 131 -6.15 12.39 1.34
C LEU A 131 -7.61 12.11 0.96
N VAL A 132 -8.38 11.60 1.92
CA VAL A 132 -9.83 11.39 1.72
C VAL A 132 -10.56 12.72 1.60
N PHE A 133 -10.10 13.75 2.32
CA PHE A 133 -10.64 15.10 2.27
C PHE A 133 -9.61 16.07 1.71
N CYS A 134 -10.06 17.02 0.90
CA CYS A 134 -9.24 18.07 0.33
C CYS A 134 -9.83 19.46 0.64
N ALA A 135 -9.07 20.51 0.33
CA ALA A 135 -9.48 21.89 0.60
C ALA A 135 -10.82 22.28 -0.06
N THR A 136 -11.19 21.63 -1.17
CA THR A 136 -12.45 21.90 -1.89
C THR A 136 -13.68 21.40 -1.14
N ASP A 137 -13.53 20.52 -0.15
CA ASP A 137 -14.64 20.02 0.67
C ASP A 137 -15.12 21.04 1.71
N LYS A 138 -14.43 22.17 1.87
CA LYS A 138 -14.83 23.22 2.81
C LYS A 138 -16.23 23.74 2.46
N GLY A 139 -17.11 23.74 3.47
CA GLY A 139 -18.50 24.17 3.35
C GLY A 139 -19.47 23.04 3.00
N GLU A 140 -18.97 21.90 2.51
CA GLU A 140 -19.81 20.74 2.23
C GLU A 140 -20.37 20.10 3.51
N LYS A 141 -21.49 19.39 3.34
CA LYS A 141 -22.12 18.65 4.43
C LYS A 141 -21.50 17.26 4.55
N LEU A 142 -20.89 16.99 5.70
CA LEU A 142 -20.31 15.72 6.08
C LEU A 142 -21.32 14.86 6.84
N THR A 143 -21.49 13.62 6.39
CA THR A 143 -22.17 12.55 7.13
C THR A 143 -21.21 11.39 7.27
N ILE A 144 -21.10 10.84 8.48
CA ILE A 144 -20.38 9.60 8.76
C ILE A 144 -21.39 8.67 9.42
N SER A 145 -21.71 7.59 8.74
CA SER A 145 -22.65 6.59 9.26
C SER A 145 -22.03 5.79 10.41
N ALA A 146 -22.86 5.13 11.22
CA ALA A 146 -22.38 4.26 12.30
C ALA A 146 -21.52 3.08 11.80
N SER A 147 -21.71 2.65 10.53
CA SER A 147 -20.86 1.65 9.87
C SER A 147 -19.61 2.24 9.22
N GLY A 148 -19.41 3.55 9.29
CA GLY A 148 -18.20 4.23 8.80
C GLY A 148 -18.24 4.71 7.35
N HIS A 149 -19.35 4.56 6.62
CA HIS A 149 -19.44 5.21 5.31
C HIS A 149 -19.40 6.73 5.45
N ILE A 150 -18.56 7.37 4.65
CA ILE A 150 -18.41 8.82 4.59
C ILE A 150 -19.20 9.33 3.38
N LYS A 151 -20.01 10.37 3.60
CA LYS A 151 -20.67 11.14 2.55
C LYS A 151 -20.32 12.62 2.71
N VAL A 152 -19.81 13.22 1.64
CA VAL A 152 -19.48 14.65 1.55
C VAL A 152 -20.31 15.25 0.42
N GLY A 153 -21.29 16.08 0.77
CA GLY A 153 -22.26 16.60 -0.19
C GLY A 153 -23.01 15.45 -0.88
N ARG A 154 -22.78 15.26 -2.18
CA ARG A 154 -23.35 14.16 -2.99
C ARG A 154 -22.40 12.97 -3.17
N GLN A 155 -21.14 13.09 -2.79
CA GLN A 155 -20.14 12.05 -3.00
C GLN A 155 -20.10 11.07 -1.82
N VAL A 156 -19.98 9.78 -2.12
CA VAL A 156 -19.70 8.73 -1.13
C VAL A 156 -18.22 8.37 -1.23
N ARG A 157 -17.55 8.27 -0.09
CA ARG A 157 -16.12 7.95 0.00
C ARG A 157 -15.94 6.76 0.93
N GLU A 158 -15.17 5.78 0.45
CA GLU A 158 -14.83 4.61 1.24
C GLU A 158 -13.52 4.83 1.98
N VAL A 159 -13.54 4.54 3.28
CA VAL A 159 -12.38 4.61 4.16
C VAL A 159 -12.44 3.41 5.10
N PHE A 160 -11.32 2.71 5.26
CA PHE A 160 -11.20 1.71 6.31
C PHE A 160 -10.92 2.41 7.62
N TRP A 161 -11.85 2.41 8.57
CA TRP A 161 -11.61 2.91 9.93
C TRP A 161 -10.74 1.89 10.69
N GLY A 162 -9.81 2.38 11.53
CA GLY A 162 -8.92 1.52 12.32
C GLY A 162 -9.63 0.91 13.53
N VAL A 163 -8.89 0.65 14.61
CA VAL A 163 -9.39 0.07 15.88
C VAL A 163 -10.26 1.07 16.69
N GLY A 164 -10.92 2.02 16.02
CA GLY A 164 -11.85 2.98 16.64
C GLY A 164 -13.11 3.09 15.80
N GLN A 165 -14.27 3.07 16.44
CA GLN A 165 -15.52 3.35 15.75
C GLN A 165 -15.51 4.81 15.25
N PRO A 166 -15.91 5.05 13.98
CA PRO A 166 -16.07 6.40 13.47
C PRO A 166 -17.05 7.21 14.33
N PRO A 167 -16.87 8.54 14.47
CA PRO A 167 -17.93 9.36 15.03
C PRO A 167 -19.13 9.30 14.10
N PRO A 168 -20.32 8.93 14.58
CA PRO A 168 -21.53 9.13 13.81
C PRO A 168 -21.73 10.65 13.65
N LEU A 169 -21.67 11.15 12.43
CA LEU A 169 -21.91 12.56 12.10
C LEU A 169 -23.09 12.64 11.15
N ALA A 170 -24.02 13.58 11.38
CA ALA A 170 -25.20 13.77 10.55
C ALA A 170 -25.23 15.17 9.93
N ALA A 171 -24.86 15.27 8.65
CA ALA A 171 -24.91 16.49 7.85
C ALA A 171 -24.28 17.73 8.51
N VAL A 172 -23.10 17.58 9.12
CA VAL A 172 -22.36 18.69 9.74
C VAL A 172 -21.53 19.43 8.68
N PRO A 173 -21.43 20.77 8.72
CA PRO A 173 -20.61 21.51 7.76
C PRO A 173 -19.12 21.27 8.01
N ILE A 174 -18.33 21.08 6.95
CA ILE A 174 -16.87 21.08 7.02
C ILE A 174 -16.38 22.53 7.10
N VAL A 175 -15.59 22.85 8.13
CA VAL A 175 -15.07 24.20 8.37
C VAL A 175 -13.73 24.42 7.68
N SER A 176 -12.86 23.41 7.75
CA SER A 176 -11.54 23.45 7.12
C SER A 176 -10.97 22.04 6.99
N VAL A 177 -10.15 21.84 5.96
CA VAL A 177 -9.41 20.60 5.73
C VAL A 177 -7.93 20.94 5.58
N THR A 178 -7.09 20.20 6.30
CA THR A 178 -5.64 20.14 6.10
C THR A 178 -5.23 18.69 5.87
N ASP A 179 -3.97 18.46 5.51
CA ASP A 179 -3.39 17.12 5.36
C ASP A 179 -3.51 16.25 6.62
N GLU A 180 -3.62 16.88 7.79
CA GLU A 180 -3.71 16.19 9.07
C GLU A 180 -5.11 16.18 9.68
N TRP A 181 -5.93 17.21 9.43
CA TRP A 181 -7.17 17.42 10.19
C TRP A 181 -8.33 17.84 9.31
N VAL A 182 -9.50 17.25 9.60
CA VAL A 182 -10.79 17.75 9.14
C VAL A 182 -11.50 18.37 10.33
N ARG A 183 -11.83 19.66 10.23
CA ARG A 183 -12.63 20.37 11.24
C ARG A 183 -14.05 20.49 10.74
N TYR A 184 -15.02 20.25 11.62
CA TYR A 184 -16.44 20.24 11.28
C TYR A 184 -17.27 20.98 12.34
N GLY A 185 -18.51 21.32 12.00
CA GLY A 185 -19.46 21.95 12.92
C GLY A 185 -19.08 23.38 13.31
N HIS A 186 -19.54 23.81 14.49
CA HIS A 186 -19.28 25.15 15.03
C HIS A 186 -18.44 25.12 16.32
N GLY A 187 -18.12 23.93 16.84
CA GLY A 187 -17.29 23.76 18.03
C GLY A 187 -15.81 24.02 17.73
N ARG A 188 -15.11 24.67 18.68
CA ARG A 188 -13.67 25.00 18.53
C ARG A 188 -12.79 23.75 18.39
N ASN A 189 -13.21 22.60 18.91
CA ASN A 189 -12.42 21.37 19.02
C ASN A 189 -12.98 20.18 18.21
N ASP A 190 -14.01 20.40 17.40
CA ASP A 190 -14.66 19.34 16.62
C ASP A 190 -13.80 19.01 15.39
N ARG A 191 -12.93 18.02 15.54
CA ARG A 191 -12.02 17.58 14.49
C ARG A 191 -11.71 16.10 14.58
N PHE A 192 -11.43 15.49 13.44
CA PHE A 192 -10.82 14.16 13.35
C PHE A 192 -9.62 14.22 12.41
N ARG A 193 -8.71 13.27 12.53
CA ARG A 193 -7.54 13.21 11.64
C ARG A 193 -8.02 12.96 10.20
N ASN A 194 -7.49 13.70 9.23
CA ASN A 194 -7.81 13.48 7.82
C ASN A 194 -7.32 12.06 7.43
N PRO A 195 -8.24 11.12 7.16
CA PRO A 195 -7.83 9.77 6.79
C PRO A 195 -7.17 9.80 5.42
N ARG A 196 -6.27 8.84 5.22
CA ARG A 196 -5.63 8.60 3.93
C ARG A 196 -6.11 7.28 3.36
N VAL A 197 -6.14 7.18 2.04
CA VAL A 197 -6.50 5.96 1.30
C VAL A 197 -5.38 5.58 0.34
N ALA A 198 -5.36 4.31 -0.03
CA ALA A 198 -4.39 3.76 -0.97
C ALA A 198 -4.54 4.38 -2.37
N GLY A 199 -5.66 5.04 -2.71
CA GLY A 199 -5.93 5.49 -4.06
C GLY A 199 -6.38 4.36 -4.99
N ALA A 200 -6.82 4.69 -6.20
CA ALA A 200 -7.35 3.71 -7.17
C ALA A 200 -6.22 3.14 -8.04
N PHE A 201 -5.35 2.31 -7.45
CA PHE A 201 -4.27 1.68 -8.20
C PHE A 201 -4.75 0.50 -9.04
N VAL A 202 -4.26 0.45 -10.28
CA VAL A 202 -4.38 -0.71 -11.15
C VAL A 202 -3.00 -1.16 -11.60
N VAL A 203 -2.86 -2.46 -11.81
CA VAL A 203 -1.62 -3.04 -12.34
C VAL A 203 -1.90 -3.96 -13.51
N ASN A 204 -0.94 -4.03 -14.41
CA ASN A 204 -0.96 -4.96 -15.51
C ASN A 204 -0.45 -6.32 -15.04
N SER A 205 -1.09 -7.41 -15.46
CA SER A 205 -0.64 -8.76 -15.10
C SER A 205 0.81 -9.03 -15.44
N SER A 206 1.35 -8.43 -16.50
CA SER A 206 2.77 -8.55 -16.87
C SER A 206 3.77 -7.98 -15.84
N GLU A 207 3.28 -7.24 -14.84
CA GLU A 207 4.07 -6.71 -13.72
C GLU A 207 4.07 -7.64 -12.50
N LEU A 208 3.18 -8.65 -12.46
CA LEU A 208 3.14 -9.61 -11.34
C LEU A 208 4.34 -10.56 -11.36
N ARG A 209 4.91 -10.82 -10.18
CA ARG A 209 6.02 -11.77 -9.98
C ARG A 209 5.70 -12.87 -8.98
N GLY A 210 4.62 -12.72 -8.22
CA GLY A 210 4.10 -13.74 -7.33
C GLY A 210 2.81 -13.29 -6.66
N VAL A 211 2.02 -14.26 -6.21
CA VAL A 211 0.70 -14.04 -5.60
C VAL A 211 0.46 -15.02 -4.45
N ASN A 212 -0.42 -14.63 -3.53
CA ASN A 212 -0.91 -15.41 -2.40
C ASN A 212 0.16 -15.90 -1.43
N PHE A 213 1.30 -15.22 -1.31
CA PHE A 213 2.25 -15.49 -0.24
C PHE A 213 1.73 -14.91 1.09
N SER A 214 2.21 -15.47 2.20
CA SER A 214 1.83 -15.04 3.55
C SER A 214 2.73 -13.95 4.08
N MET A 215 2.17 -13.04 4.86
CA MET A 215 2.90 -12.08 5.68
C MET A 215 2.35 -12.13 7.11
N GLU A 216 3.23 -11.97 8.09
CA GLU A 216 2.87 -11.87 9.50
C GLU A 216 2.27 -10.50 9.77
N VAL A 217 1.13 -10.44 10.47
CA VAL A 217 0.51 -9.16 10.86
C VAL A 217 1.27 -8.59 12.06
N LEU A 218 1.63 -7.32 11.97
CA LEU A 218 2.24 -6.58 13.08
C LEU A 218 1.24 -5.58 13.66
N ASP A 219 1.44 -5.25 14.94
CA ASP A 219 0.72 -4.15 15.55
C ASP A 219 1.07 -2.82 14.84
N PRO A 220 0.08 -1.93 14.64
CA PRO A 220 0.34 -0.58 14.16
C PRO A 220 1.30 0.15 15.09
N LEU A 221 2.11 1.06 14.52
CA LEU A 221 3.00 1.87 15.36
C LEU A 221 2.17 2.73 16.33
N PRO A 222 2.59 2.83 17.61
CA PRO A 222 1.91 3.69 18.56
C PRO A 222 1.97 5.14 18.09
N VAL A 223 0.80 5.77 17.89
CA VAL A 223 0.76 7.22 17.75
C VAL A 223 0.94 7.80 19.13
N GLN A 224 2.05 8.50 19.39
CA GLN A 224 2.19 9.23 20.65
C GLN A 224 1.04 10.25 20.78
N PRO A 225 0.14 10.11 21.78
CA PRO A 225 -0.83 11.14 22.03
C PRO A 225 -0.09 12.38 22.54
N ARG A 226 -0.28 13.54 21.90
CA ARG A 226 0.19 14.81 22.48
C ARG A 226 -0.53 15.00 23.81
N SER A 227 0.23 15.04 24.90
CA SER A 227 -0.25 15.26 26.26
C SER A 227 -0.66 16.72 26.46
N SER A 228 -1.86 17.13 26.06
CA SER A 228 -2.53 18.29 26.68
C SER A 228 -4.04 18.32 26.40
N GLY A 229 -4.82 18.49 27.47
CA GLY A 229 -6.19 19.02 27.42
C GLY A 229 -7.31 17.98 27.55
N ARG A 230 -8.06 18.05 28.66
CA ARG A 230 -9.26 17.27 28.97
C ARG A 230 -10.27 17.26 27.80
N ARG A 231 -10.69 16.04 27.41
CA ARG A 231 -11.87 15.71 26.57
C ARG A 231 -11.87 16.18 25.10
N ALA A 232 -10.73 16.22 24.43
CA ALA A 232 -10.76 15.97 22.99
C ALA A 232 -10.79 14.45 22.81
N ALA A 233 -11.97 13.87 22.55
CA ALA A 233 -12.02 12.55 21.91
C ALA A 233 -11.40 12.74 20.52
N VAL A 234 -10.07 12.71 20.45
CA VAL A 234 -9.35 12.67 19.19
C VAL A 234 -9.69 11.30 18.62
N ILE A 235 -10.67 11.27 17.74
CA ILE A 235 -11.02 10.05 17.03
C ILE A 235 -9.85 9.80 16.10
N GLY A 236 -9.07 8.77 16.44
CA GLY A 236 -7.91 8.37 15.67
C GLY A 236 -8.36 8.01 14.26
N ALA A 237 -7.71 8.61 13.26
CA ALA A 237 -7.76 8.04 11.92
C ALA A 237 -7.25 6.59 11.97
N PRO A 238 -7.69 5.73 11.04
CA PRO A 238 -7.06 4.44 10.83
C PRO A 238 -5.54 4.55 10.82
N LEU A 239 -4.90 3.68 11.58
CA LEU A 239 -3.46 3.50 11.48
C LEU A 239 -3.16 2.59 10.29
N PRO A 240 -2.13 2.89 9.51
CA PRO A 240 -1.66 2.00 8.45
C PRO A 240 -1.43 0.59 8.99
N LYS A 241 -1.86 -0.42 8.24
CA LYS A 241 -1.55 -1.81 8.61
C LYS A 241 -0.07 -2.07 8.42
N ARG A 242 0.50 -2.91 9.29
CA ARG A 242 1.90 -3.31 9.22
C ARG A 242 2.00 -4.82 9.10
N PHE A 243 2.97 -5.25 8.32
CA PHE A 243 3.21 -6.65 8.04
C PHE A 243 4.71 -6.95 8.01
N ARG A 244 5.08 -8.18 8.33
CA ARG A 244 6.43 -8.70 8.17
C ARG A 244 6.46 -9.84 7.17
N MET A 245 7.34 -9.74 6.18
CA MET A 245 7.63 -10.82 5.25
C MET A 245 8.71 -11.73 5.84
N HIS A 246 8.54 -13.03 5.70
CA HIS A 246 9.60 -13.97 6.04
C HIS A 246 10.75 -13.88 5.02
N GLN A 247 12.01 -13.93 5.46
CA GLN A 247 13.20 -13.80 4.59
C GLN A 247 13.13 -14.72 3.36
N LYS A 248 12.82 -16.01 3.56
CA LYS A 248 12.64 -16.98 2.47
C LYS A 248 11.61 -16.54 1.41
N VAL A 249 10.52 -15.91 1.83
CA VAL A 249 9.50 -15.40 0.89
C VAL A 249 10.04 -14.21 0.12
N ASP A 250 10.75 -13.28 0.78
CA ASP A 250 11.44 -12.15 0.13
C ASP A 250 12.43 -12.68 -0.92
N ASP A 251 13.29 -13.63 -0.56
CA ASP A 251 14.27 -14.24 -1.46
C ASP A 251 13.60 -14.90 -2.67
N GLU A 252 12.53 -15.67 -2.45
CA GLU A 252 11.75 -16.29 -3.52
C GLU A 252 11.09 -15.26 -4.45
N GLN A 253 10.61 -14.13 -3.91
CA GLN A 253 10.03 -13.07 -4.74
C GLN A 253 11.12 -12.34 -5.52
N ARG A 254 12.24 -12.00 -4.89
CA ARG A 254 13.39 -11.35 -5.54
C ARG A 254 13.93 -12.20 -6.68
N ALA A 255 14.02 -13.52 -6.47
CA ALA A 255 14.50 -14.45 -7.47
C ALA A 255 13.64 -14.51 -8.74
N ARG A 256 12.39 -14.04 -8.68
CA ARG A 256 11.47 -13.94 -9.82
C ARG A 256 11.52 -12.56 -10.48
N CYS A 257 12.08 -11.57 -9.79
CA CYS A 257 12.29 -10.23 -10.28
C CYS A 257 13.66 -10.14 -10.98
N TRP A 258 13.80 -9.16 -11.88
CA TRP A 258 14.93 -9.01 -12.81
C TRP A 258 15.49 -7.61 -12.72
#